data_AF-A0A933RP40-F1
#
_entry.id   AF-A0A933RP40-F1
#
_cell.length_a   1.000
_cell.length_b   1.000
_cell.length_c   1.000
_cell.angle_alpha   90.00
_cell.angle_beta   90.00
_cell.angle_gamma   90.00
#
_symmetry.space_group_name_H-M   'P 1'
#
loop_
_entity.id
_entity.type
_entity.pdbx_description
1 polymer ?
#
loop_
_entity_poly.entity_id
_entity_poly.type
_entity_poly.pdbx_seq_one_letter_code
_entity_poly.pdbx_strand_id
1 'polypeptide(L)'
;ACIAKIDPSYQSFCGHYMDKLIQKMKQKEVWEDWIKAGFGPDPMAKQNIMYRGHLNLMYGLYQLTSGDTKYEKEYKALAKALHDEMKQTEREGKYCGMSCEPDDYFVQCNTIGMYSMAVYDTIYKDANYSDIIGPWLAWTKKRMVEPEQGVFRNSYHMEHDYAEQLVTSYGTGWSIAFLMALDPEFARSLYPQFKKTFIHKKLGGLYCYASESPGGGKPDDLGTICALYAAKAMEDKELFGGLMNSLDRAGGRKIEGDVLTFEKLPSPVWGMMLFGKVNPGLEKLIDVKDWTKATSAAAHSH
;
A
#
# COMPACT_ATOMS: atom_id res chain seq x y z
N ALA A 1 -9.30 -8.45 -4.29
CA ALA A 1 -8.48 -8.43 -5.52
C ALA A 1 -7.48 -9.59 -5.59
N CYS A 2 -6.41 -9.61 -4.78
CA CYS A 2 -5.34 -10.63 -4.88
C CYS A 2 -5.82 -12.08 -4.89
N ILE A 3 -6.71 -12.46 -3.96
CA ILE A 3 -7.27 -13.82 -3.89
C ILE A 3 -8.03 -14.17 -5.18
N ALA A 4 -8.90 -13.27 -5.67
CA ALA A 4 -9.62 -13.46 -6.93
C ALA A 4 -8.69 -13.57 -8.16
N LYS A 5 -7.53 -12.91 -8.13
CA LYS A 5 -6.51 -13.05 -9.18
C LYS A 5 -5.82 -14.41 -9.14
N ILE A 6 -5.61 -14.96 -7.94
CA ILE A 6 -5.03 -16.30 -7.75
C ILE A 6 -6.01 -17.40 -8.15
N ASP A 7 -7.26 -17.29 -7.69
CA ASP A 7 -8.34 -18.24 -7.97
C ASP A 7 -9.62 -17.48 -8.33
N PRO A 8 -10.00 -17.47 -9.63
CA PRO A 8 -11.22 -16.82 -10.10
C PRO A 8 -12.52 -17.37 -9.47
N SER A 9 -12.52 -18.57 -8.89
CA SER A 9 -13.70 -19.12 -8.20
C SER A 9 -14.11 -18.28 -6.98
N TYR A 10 -13.14 -17.56 -6.39
CA TYR A 10 -13.37 -16.61 -5.28
C TYR A 10 -13.71 -15.19 -5.74
N GLN A 11 -13.90 -14.92 -7.04
CA GLN A 11 -14.14 -13.56 -7.53
C GLN A 11 -15.41 -12.93 -6.94
N SER A 12 -16.54 -13.65 -6.95
CA SER A 12 -17.81 -13.20 -6.36
C SER A 12 -17.68 -12.97 -4.85
N PHE A 13 -17.06 -13.92 -4.14
CA PHE A 13 -16.78 -13.82 -2.71
C PHE A 13 -15.93 -12.58 -2.41
N CYS A 14 -14.82 -12.38 -3.12
CA CYS A 14 -13.95 -11.23 -2.95
C CYS A 14 -14.67 -9.91 -3.25
N GLY A 15 -15.46 -9.86 -4.32
CA GLY A 15 -16.29 -8.71 -4.68
C GLY A 15 -17.24 -8.32 -3.55
N HIS A 16 -17.95 -9.29 -2.98
CA HIS A 16 -18.83 -9.08 -1.82
C HIS A 16 -18.10 -8.49 -0.62
N TYR A 17 -16.94 -9.04 -0.25
CA TYR A 17 -16.20 -8.52 0.91
C TYR A 17 -15.58 -7.15 0.64
N MET A 18 -15.16 -6.82 -0.58
CA MET A 18 -14.69 -5.47 -0.91
C MET A 18 -15.81 -4.43 -0.84
N ASP A 19 -17.03 -4.77 -1.26
CA ASP A 19 -18.21 -3.92 -1.04
C ASP A 19 -18.39 -3.59 0.45
N LYS A 20 -18.33 -4.62 1.30
CA LYS A 20 -18.42 -4.45 2.77
C LYS A 20 -17.26 -3.63 3.34
N LEU A 21 -16.04 -3.83 2.85
CA LEU A 21 -14.87 -3.06 3.29
C LEU A 21 -15.01 -1.58 2.92
N ILE A 22 -15.48 -1.26 1.71
CA ILE A 22 -15.73 0.13 1.29
C ILE A 22 -16.81 0.77 2.16
N GLN A 23 -17.92 0.06 2.42
CA GLN A 23 -18.97 0.56 3.31
C GLN A 23 -18.44 0.86 4.71
N LYS A 24 -17.56 0.00 5.25
CA LYS A 24 -16.89 0.20 6.54
C LYS A 24 -15.91 1.37 6.50
N MET A 25 -15.07 1.47 5.47
CA MET A 25 -14.08 2.53 5.30
C MET A 25 -14.74 3.93 5.35
N LYS A 26 -15.97 4.04 4.85
CA LYS A 26 -16.73 5.30 4.85
C LYS A 26 -17.40 5.64 6.17
N GLN A 27 -17.44 4.73 7.15
CA GLN A 27 -18.06 5.00 8.45
C GLN A 27 -17.22 6.01 9.24
N LYS A 28 -17.90 6.87 10.00
CA LYS A 28 -17.26 7.96 10.75
C LYS A 28 -16.18 7.45 11.70
N GLU A 29 -16.40 6.30 12.32
CA GLU A 29 -15.46 5.65 13.24
C GLU A 29 -14.10 5.32 12.61
N VAL A 30 -14.00 5.28 11.27
CA VAL A 30 -12.74 5.01 10.56
C VAL A 30 -11.93 6.27 10.30
N TRP A 31 -12.57 7.43 10.16
CA TRP A 31 -11.91 8.68 9.76
C TRP A 31 -12.09 9.83 10.76
N GLU A 32 -12.81 9.61 11.86
CA GLU A 32 -13.10 10.64 12.87
C GLU A 32 -11.86 11.18 13.59
N ASP A 33 -10.74 10.45 13.55
CA ASP A 33 -9.44 10.90 14.00
C ASP A 33 -9.03 12.21 13.32
N TRP A 34 -9.37 12.40 12.04
CA TRP A 34 -9.17 13.66 11.32
C TRP A 34 -9.85 14.86 12.00
N ILE A 35 -11.11 14.68 12.42
CA ILE A 35 -11.87 15.71 13.14
C ILE A 35 -11.27 15.90 14.54
N LYS A 36 -10.99 14.80 15.25
CA LYS A 36 -10.48 14.85 16.63
C LYS A 36 -9.12 15.52 16.73
N ALA A 37 -8.28 15.38 15.71
CA ALA A 37 -6.99 16.06 15.60
C ALA A 37 -7.12 17.54 15.18
N GLY A 38 -8.32 18.00 14.81
CA GLY A 38 -8.59 19.40 14.47
C GLY A 38 -8.24 19.79 13.04
N PHE A 39 -8.05 18.82 12.13
CA PHE A 39 -7.63 19.09 10.75
C PHE A 39 -8.78 19.54 9.83
N GLY A 40 -10.02 19.42 10.28
CA GLY A 40 -11.20 19.94 9.60
C GLY A 40 -12.42 19.03 9.73
N PRO A 41 -13.61 19.49 9.30
CA PRO A 41 -14.84 18.72 9.43
C PRO A 41 -15.00 17.62 8.35
N ASP A 42 -14.24 17.70 7.27
CA ASP A 42 -14.35 16.80 6.11
C ASP A 42 -12.99 16.13 5.81
N PRO A 43 -12.87 14.79 5.97
CA PRO A 43 -11.64 14.05 5.69
C PRO A 43 -11.35 13.92 4.18
N MET A 44 -12.28 14.31 3.31
CA MET A 44 -12.16 14.21 1.86
C MET A 44 -11.73 15.51 1.17
N ALA A 45 -11.74 16.63 1.90
CA ALA A 45 -11.59 17.96 1.31
C ALA A 45 -10.18 18.26 0.79
N LYS A 46 -9.15 17.90 1.56
CA LYS A 46 -7.73 18.17 1.25
C LYS A 46 -6.83 17.24 2.07
N GLN A 47 -5.59 17.00 1.62
CA GLN A 47 -4.59 16.19 2.34
C GLN A 47 -5.14 14.80 2.65
N ASN A 48 -4.87 14.23 3.83
CA ASN A 48 -5.40 12.94 4.27
C ASN A 48 -5.21 11.82 3.25
N ILE A 49 -4.05 11.80 2.58
CA ILE A 49 -3.78 10.86 1.49
C ILE A 49 -3.79 9.41 1.98
N MET A 50 -3.50 9.15 3.25
CA MET A 50 -3.59 7.81 3.80
C MET A 50 -5.03 7.29 3.71
N TYR A 51 -6.01 8.07 4.15
CA TYR A 51 -7.42 7.71 4.04
C TYR A 51 -7.92 7.75 2.59
N ARG A 52 -7.73 8.88 1.90
CA ARG A 52 -8.27 9.12 0.54
C ARG A 52 -7.61 8.21 -0.50
N GLY A 53 -6.31 8.00 -0.41
CA GLY A 53 -5.56 7.12 -1.31
C GLY A 53 -5.98 5.65 -1.15
N HIS A 54 -6.15 5.17 0.08
CA HIS A 54 -6.68 3.83 0.33
C HIS A 54 -8.11 3.69 -0.17
N LEU A 55 -9.01 4.63 0.12
CA LEU A 55 -10.39 4.58 -0.35
C LEU A 55 -10.45 4.56 -1.89
N ASN A 56 -9.64 5.40 -2.55
CA ASN A 56 -9.54 5.42 -4.00
C ASN A 56 -9.05 4.09 -4.59
N LEU A 57 -8.02 3.49 -3.95
CA LEU A 57 -7.55 2.17 -4.35
C LEU A 57 -8.62 1.09 -4.15
N MET A 58 -9.37 1.15 -3.04
CA MET A 58 -10.45 0.20 -2.76
C MET A 58 -11.54 0.26 -3.83
N TYR A 59 -11.92 1.45 -4.29
CA TYR A 59 -12.87 1.60 -5.40
C TYR A 59 -12.36 0.94 -6.69
N GLY A 60 -11.12 1.20 -7.08
CA GLY A 60 -10.54 0.60 -8.28
C GLY A 60 -10.44 -0.92 -8.19
N LEU A 61 -9.96 -1.44 -7.06
CA LEU A 61 -9.85 -2.89 -6.84
C LEU A 61 -11.23 -3.58 -6.75
N TYR A 62 -12.25 -2.90 -6.23
CA TYR A 62 -13.63 -3.37 -6.28
C TYR A 62 -14.07 -3.53 -7.72
N GLN A 63 -14.03 -2.47 -8.52
CA GLN A 63 -14.51 -2.46 -9.89
C GLN A 63 -13.74 -3.46 -10.78
N LEU A 64 -12.42 -3.59 -10.62
CA LEU A 64 -11.62 -4.60 -11.32
C LEU A 64 -12.05 -6.03 -10.96
N THR A 65 -12.34 -6.29 -9.68
CA THR A 65 -12.65 -7.66 -9.25
C THR A 65 -14.10 -8.03 -9.52
N SER A 66 -15.06 -7.13 -9.30
CA SER A 66 -16.49 -7.44 -9.43
C SER A 66 -17.04 -7.13 -10.82
N GLY A 67 -16.41 -6.23 -11.58
CA GLY A 67 -16.99 -5.64 -12.78
C GLY A 67 -18.13 -4.65 -12.50
N ASP A 68 -18.45 -4.39 -11.22
CA ASP A 68 -19.58 -3.57 -10.80
C ASP A 68 -19.16 -2.08 -10.67
N THR A 69 -19.99 -1.20 -11.21
CA THR A 69 -19.81 0.26 -11.22
C THR A 69 -20.51 0.99 -10.07
N LYS A 70 -21.01 0.27 -9.05
CA LYS A 70 -21.68 0.83 -7.85
C LYS A 70 -21.04 2.10 -7.28
N TYR A 71 -19.71 2.17 -7.24
CA TYR A 71 -18.95 3.29 -6.68
C TYR A 71 -18.34 4.24 -7.72
N GLU A 72 -18.62 4.04 -9.01
CA GLU A 72 -17.97 4.75 -10.11
C GLU A 72 -18.02 6.28 -9.96
N LYS A 73 -19.18 6.83 -9.60
CA LYS A 73 -19.34 8.28 -9.44
C LYS A 73 -18.41 8.85 -8.35
N GLU A 74 -18.35 8.18 -7.20
CA GLU A 74 -17.48 8.58 -6.09
C GLU A 74 -16.02 8.38 -6.44
N TYR A 75 -15.70 7.28 -7.12
CA TYR A 75 -14.35 6.95 -7.55
C TYR A 75 -13.80 8.01 -8.52
N LYS A 76 -14.56 8.37 -9.56
CA LYS A 76 -14.19 9.41 -10.52
C LYS A 76 -13.97 10.77 -9.84
N ALA A 77 -14.86 11.14 -8.93
CA ALA A 77 -14.75 12.40 -8.19
C ALA A 77 -13.50 12.43 -7.29
N LEU A 78 -13.24 11.34 -6.55
CA LEU A 78 -12.09 11.23 -5.66
C LEU A 78 -10.77 11.17 -6.44
N ALA A 79 -10.70 10.37 -7.51
CA ALA A 79 -9.51 10.28 -8.34
C ALA A 79 -9.15 11.64 -8.95
N LYS A 80 -10.15 12.38 -9.45
CA LYS A 80 -9.95 13.75 -9.92
C LYS A 80 -9.44 14.68 -8.81
N ALA A 81 -10.05 14.65 -7.63
CA ALA A 81 -9.63 15.51 -6.52
C ALA A 81 -8.19 15.22 -6.05
N LEU A 82 -7.81 13.94 -5.99
CA LEU A 82 -6.43 13.53 -5.68
C LEU A 82 -5.45 14.00 -6.75
N HIS A 83 -5.79 13.81 -8.02
CA HIS A 83 -4.97 14.22 -9.16
C HIS A 83 -4.76 15.73 -9.18
N ASP A 84 -5.85 16.52 -9.11
CA ASP A 84 -5.79 17.99 -9.13
C ASP A 84 -4.91 18.52 -8.00
N GLU A 85 -5.04 17.96 -6.78
CA GLU A 85 -4.23 18.38 -5.63
C GLU A 85 -2.75 18.01 -5.79
N MET A 86 -2.44 16.81 -6.30
CA MET A 86 -1.05 16.41 -6.56
C MET A 86 -0.40 17.19 -7.71
N LYS A 87 -1.17 17.57 -8.75
CA LYS A 87 -0.70 18.51 -9.79
C LYS A 87 -0.47 19.90 -9.22
N GLN A 88 -1.29 20.33 -8.27
CA GLN A 88 -1.11 21.62 -7.62
C GLN A 88 0.19 21.66 -6.80
N THR A 89 0.47 20.63 -5.99
CA THR A 89 1.71 20.56 -5.20
C THR A 89 2.96 20.47 -6.08
N GLU A 90 2.89 19.69 -7.17
CA GLU A 90 3.93 19.65 -8.21
C GLU A 90 4.23 21.05 -8.77
N ARG A 91 3.21 21.83 -9.14
CA ARG A 91 3.36 23.19 -9.67
C ARG A 91 3.92 24.18 -8.63
N GLU A 92 3.53 24.03 -7.37
CA GLU A 92 4.08 24.85 -6.27
C GLU A 92 5.55 24.54 -6.00
N GLY A 93 6.02 23.34 -6.35
CA GLY A 93 7.43 22.97 -6.34
C GLY A 93 8.04 22.69 -4.95
N LYS A 94 7.27 22.84 -3.86
CA LYS A 94 7.72 22.54 -2.49
C LYS A 94 7.88 21.04 -2.25
N TYR A 95 6.98 20.25 -2.80
CA TYR A 95 7.00 18.79 -2.75
C TYR A 95 6.16 18.19 -3.89
N CYS A 96 6.28 16.89 -4.13
CA CYS A 96 5.43 16.18 -5.09
C CYS A 96 4.64 15.09 -4.37
N GLY A 97 3.33 15.02 -4.64
CA GLY A 97 2.38 14.13 -3.96
C GLY A 97 1.45 14.90 -3.02
N MET A 98 1.05 14.27 -1.92
CA MET A 98 0.08 14.80 -0.96
C MET A 98 0.49 14.47 0.47
N SER A 99 0.21 15.35 1.42
CA SER A 99 0.48 15.10 2.84
C SER A 99 -0.63 14.25 3.48
N CYS A 100 -0.28 13.49 4.52
CA CYS A 100 -1.26 12.70 5.28
C CYS A 100 -1.95 13.68 6.26
N GLU A 101 -1.19 14.33 7.14
CA GLU A 101 -1.63 15.43 7.99
C GLU A 101 -1.05 16.78 7.49
N PRO A 102 -1.48 17.94 8.03
CA PRO A 102 -0.76 19.20 7.83
C PRO A 102 0.70 19.08 8.27
N ASP A 103 1.62 19.49 7.40
CA ASP A 103 3.07 19.38 7.59
C ASP A 103 3.66 17.96 7.68
N ASP A 104 2.90 16.89 7.42
CA ASP A 104 3.40 15.51 7.52
C ASP A 104 3.25 14.74 6.19
N TYR A 105 4.39 14.49 5.55
CA TYR A 105 4.47 13.71 4.31
C TYR A 105 5.15 12.36 4.54
N PHE A 106 4.52 11.32 4.00
CA PHE A 106 5.03 9.95 4.07
C PHE A 106 5.05 9.29 2.68
N VAL A 107 6.17 8.66 2.34
CA VAL A 107 6.36 7.99 1.04
C VAL A 107 5.38 6.82 0.89
N GLN A 108 5.17 6.04 1.95
CA GLN A 108 4.27 4.89 1.96
C GLN A 108 2.81 5.28 1.69
N CYS A 109 2.30 6.36 2.31
CA CYS A 109 0.95 6.85 2.01
C CYS A 109 0.85 7.22 0.51
N ASN A 110 1.83 7.97 0.00
CA ASN A 110 1.83 8.44 -1.38
C ASN A 110 1.97 7.30 -2.39
N THR A 111 2.74 6.26 -2.09
CA THR A 111 2.91 5.11 -2.99
C THR A 111 1.56 4.42 -3.24
N ILE A 112 0.68 4.34 -2.23
CA ILE A 112 -0.70 3.85 -2.39
C ILE A 112 -1.52 4.78 -3.26
N GLY A 113 -1.44 6.10 -3.04
CA GLY A 113 -2.11 7.11 -3.86
C GLY A 113 -1.73 6.99 -5.34
N MET A 114 -0.43 6.91 -5.63
CA MET A 114 0.12 6.74 -6.97
C MET A 114 -0.36 5.43 -7.62
N TYR A 115 -0.30 4.33 -6.88
CA TYR A 115 -0.80 3.05 -7.36
C TYR A 115 -2.32 3.07 -7.63
N SER A 116 -3.09 3.82 -6.83
CA SER A 116 -4.53 3.99 -7.07
C SER A 116 -4.83 4.74 -8.38
N MET A 117 -3.96 5.67 -8.80
CA MET A 117 -4.07 6.34 -10.10
C MET A 117 -3.72 5.39 -11.26
N ALA A 118 -2.68 4.56 -11.11
CA ALA A 118 -2.36 3.52 -12.10
C ALA A 118 -3.51 2.52 -12.28
N VAL A 119 -4.18 2.13 -11.19
CA VAL A 119 -5.41 1.31 -11.23
C VAL A 119 -6.55 2.07 -11.92
N TYR A 120 -6.69 3.37 -11.70
CA TYR A 120 -7.73 4.19 -12.33
C TYR A 120 -7.57 4.22 -13.86
N ASP A 121 -6.38 4.56 -14.36
CA ASP A 121 -6.09 4.59 -15.81
C ASP A 121 -6.19 3.20 -16.45
N THR A 122 -5.97 2.16 -15.65
CA THR A 122 -6.19 0.77 -16.07
C THR A 122 -7.67 0.50 -16.39
N ILE A 123 -8.59 1.05 -15.61
CA ILE A 123 -10.05 0.89 -15.79
C ILE A 123 -10.58 1.87 -16.84
N TYR A 124 -10.14 3.12 -16.79
CA TYR A 124 -10.59 4.21 -17.67
C TYR A 124 -9.50 4.59 -18.66
N LYS A 125 -9.45 3.91 -19.82
CA LYS A 125 -8.35 4.02 -20.79
C LYS A 125 -8.13 5.41 -21.39
N ASP A 126 -9.12 6.28 -21.34
CA ASP A 126 -9.02 7.67 -21.82
C ASP A 126 -8.49 8.64 -20.74
N ALA A 127 -8.30 8.16 -19.51
CA ALA A 127 -7.68 8.93 -18.44
C ALA A 127 -6.15 8.84 -18.49
N ASN A 128 -5.51 9.82 -17.85
CA ASN A 128 -4.05 9.87 -17.69
C ASN A 128 -3.71 10.47 -16.32
N TYR A 129 -4.31 9.92 -15.25
CA TYR A 129 -4.06 10.38 -13.88
C TYR A 129 -2.76 9.81 -13.30
N SER A 130 -2.17 8.80 -13.93
CA SER A 130 -0.85 8.28 -13.59
C SER A 130 0.31 9.18 -14.08
N ASP A 131 0.03 10.28 -14.79
CA ASP A 131 1.06 11.24 -15.24
C ASP A 131 1.85 11.87 -14.08
N ILE A 132 1.27 11.92 -12.89
CA ILE A 132 1.89 12.41 -11.65
C ILE A 132 3.02 11.51 -11.12
N ILE A 133 3.08 10.24 -11.54
CA ILE A 133 3.99 9.23 -10.97
C ILE A 133 5.44 9.58 -11.29
N GLY A 134 5.73 10.03 -12.52
CA GLY A 134 7.09 10.40 -12.94
C GLY A 134 7.69 11.55 -12.11
N PRO A 135 7.02 12.72 -12.04
CA PRO A 135 7.43 13.83 -11.19
C PRO A 135 7.57 13.44 -9.71
N TRP A 136 6.62 12.65 -9.19
CA TRP A 136 6.68 12.13 -7.83
C TRP A 136 7.92 11.27 -7.58
N LEU A 137 8.19 10.28 -8.44
CA LEU A 137 9.38 9.42 -8.33
C LEU A 137 10.67 10.22 -8.36
N ALA A 138 10.78 11.20 -9.26
CA ALA A 138 11.96 12.06 -9.35
C ALA A 138 12.19 12.85 -8.05
N TRP A 139 11.13 13.43 -7.49
CA TRP A 139 11.20 14.15 -6.22
C TRP A 139 11.53 13.22 -5.04
N THR A 140 10.85 12.08 -4.93
CA THR A 140 11.04 11.09 -3.86
C THR A 140 12.46 10.54 -3.86
N LYS A 141 13.01 10.17 -5.03
CA LYS A 141 14.41 9.70 -5.16
C LYS A 141 15.40 10.75 -4.67
N LYS A 142 15.14 12.02 -4.95
CA LYS A 142 16.04 13.14 -4.58
C LYS A 142 15.93 13.52 -3.11
N ARG A 143 14.73 13.49 -2.53
CA ARG A 143 14.45 14.13 -1.22
C ARG A 143 14.25 13.12 -0.10
N MET A 144 13.71 11.94 -0.42
CA MET A 144 13.28 10.97 0.59
C MET A 144 14.19 9.77 0.72
N VAL A 145 15.05 9.49 -0.26
CA VAL A 145 16.07 8.45 -0.11
C VAL A 145 17.22 9.01 0.71
N GLU A 146 17.53 8.36 1.82
CA GLU A 146 18.69 8.64 2.65
C GLU A 146 19.96 8.21 1.86
N PRO A 147 20.93 9.11 1.58
CA PRO A 147 22.07 8.81 0.71
C PRO A 147 23.03 7.70 1.19
N GLU A 148 23.24 7.55 2.50
CA GLU A 148 24.17 6.58 3.07
C GLU A 148 23.50 5.21 3.25
N GLN A 149 22.29 5.19 3.81
CA GLN A 149 21.55 3.95 4.03
C GLN A 149 20.80 3.48 2.79
N GLY A 150 20.54 4.32 1.79
CA GLY A 150 19.85 3.93 0.54
C GLY A 150 18.41 3.43 0.75
N VAL A 151 17.73 3.93 1.78
CA VAL A 151 16.34 3.60 2.16
C VAL A 151 15.56 4.88 2.43
N PHE A 152 14.24 4.79 2.64
CA PHE A 152 13.46 6.01 2.88
C PHE A 152 13.69 6.60 4.27
N ARG A 153 13.80 7.93 4.29
CA ARG A 153 13.58 8.77 5.47
C ARG A 153 12.14 8.58 5.98
N ASN A 154 11.94 8.75 7.28
CA ASN A 154 10.66 8.48 7.94
C ASN A 154 9.54 9.41 7.45
N SER A 155 9.77 10.72 7.49
CA SER A 155 8.79 11.73 7.06
C SER A 155 9.47 12.94 6.40
N TYR A 156 8.64 13.79 5.79
CA TYR A 156 9.02 15.10 5.29
C TYR A 156 8.03 16.16 5.73
N HIS A 157 8.56 17.30 6.17
CA HIS A 157 7.82 18.44 6.69
C HIS A 157 7.92 19.59 5.69
N MET A 158 6.86 19.79 4.90
CA MET A 158 6.88 20.69 3.74
C MET A 158 6.81 22.18 4.09
N GLU A 159 6.32 22.55 5.27
CA GLU A 159 6.36 23.93 5.78
C GLU A 159 7.80 24.35 6.12
N HIS A 160 8.63 23.37 6.47
CA HIS A 160 10.01 23.56 6.92
C HIS A 160 11.07 23.15 5.89
N ASP A 161 10.65 22.63 4.72
CA ASP A 161 11.55 22.04 3.71
C ASP A 161 12.49 20.97 4.30
N TYR A 162 12.00 20.18 5.26
CA TYR A 162 12.84 19.31 6.10
C TYR A 162 12.46 17.83 5.93
N ALA A 163 13.44 17.00 5.56
CA ALA A 163 13.31 15.55 5.58
C ALA A 163 13.98 15.01 6.85
N GLU A 164 13.28 14.14 7.59
CA GLU A 164 13.84 13.57 8.81
C GLU A 164 15.15 12.80 8.55
N GLN A 165 16.05 12.82 9.53
CA GLN A 165 17.29 12.04 9.45
C GLN A 165 17.07 10.55 9.73
N LEU A 166 16.02 10.22 10.48
CA LEU A 166 15.67 8.84 10.76
C LEU A 166 15.12 8.17 9.50
N VAL A 167 15.52 6.92 9.31
CA VAL A 167 15.02 6.05 8.25
C VAL A 167 13.99 5.08 8.80
N THR A 168 13.09 4.60 7.94
CA THR A 168 11.98 3.75 8.35
C THR A 168 12.04 2.36 7.72
N SER A 169 11.86 1.32 8.54
CA SER A 169 11.73 -0.05 8.05
C SER A 169 10.36 -0.26 7.44
N TYR A 170 9.28 0.02 8.20
CA TYR A 170 7.94 -0.26 7.69
C TYR A 170 7.59 0.57 6.46
N GLY A 171 7.97 1.86 6.43
CA GLY A 171 7.72 2.73 5.28
C GLY A 171 8.45 2.24 4.04
N THR A 172 9.73 1.84 4.18
CA THR A 172 10.52 1.28 3.08
C THR A 172 9.96 -0.05 2.59
N GLY A 173 9.69 -1.01 3.49
CA GLY A 173 9.16 -2.32 3.12
C GLY A 173 7.79 -2.23 2.44
N TRP A 174 6.90 -1.36 2.94
CA TRP A 174 5.60 -1.11 2.33
C TRP A 174 5.76 -0.54 0.92
N SER A 175 6.52 0.55 0.78
CA SER A 175 6.71 1.21 -0.51
C SER A 175 7.35 0.29 -1.55
N ILE A 176 8.32 -0.56 -1.19
CA ILE A 176 8.91 -1.54 -2.13
C ILE A 176 7.83 -2.40 -2.80
N ALA A 177 6.86 -2.90 -2.03
CA ALA A 177 5.84 -3.79 -2.56
C ALA A 177 4.97 -3.13 -3.66
N PHE A 178 4.67 -1.84 -3.51
CA PHE A 178 3.88 -1.08 -4.48
C PHE A 178 4.74 -0.51 -5.60
N LEU A 179 5.97 -0.09 -5.31
CA LEU A 179 6.92 0.38 -6.31
C LEU A 179 7.25 -0.70 -7.35
N MET A 180 7.14 -1.98 -7.02
CA MET A 180 7.27 -3.04 -8.03
C MET A 180 6.28 -2.90 -9.20
N ALA A 181 5.12 -2.26 -8.99
CA ALA A 181 4.16 -1.98 -10.06
C ALA A 181 4.37 -0.61 -10.74
N LEU A 182 5.10 0.31 -10.10
CA LEU A 182 5.24 1.71 -10.56
C LEU A 182 6.61 1.99 -11.18
N ASP A 183 7.66 1.52 -10.52
CA ASP A 183 9.06 1.63 -10.92
C ASP A 183 9.85 0.45 -10.31
N PRO A 184 9.84 -0.71 -10.98
CA PRO A 184 10.45 -1.92 -10.43
C PRO A 184 11.98 -1.84 -10.36
N GLU A 185 12.62 -0.99 -11.18
CA GLU A 185 14.06 -0.74 -11.07
C GLU A 185 14.39 -0.01 -9.78
N PHE A 186 13.61 1.03 -9.44
CA PHE A 186 13.77 1.73 -8.19
C PHE A 186 13.50 0.82 -6.99
N ALA A 187 12.41 0.05 -7.01
CA ALA A 187 12.12 -0.94 -5.96
C ALA A 187 13.30 -1.91 -5.73
N ARG A 188 13.86 -2.46 -6.82
CA ARG A 188 15.01 -3.38 -6.77
C ARG A 188 16.27 -2.70 -6.23
N SER A 189 16.45 -1.41 -6.47
CA SER A 189 17.59 -0.66 -5.93
C SER A 189 17.52 -0.47 -4.41
N LEU A 190 16.32 -0.32 -3.83
CA LEU A 190 16.10 -0.13 -2.39
C LEU A 190 16.30 -1.44 -1.62
N TYR A 191 15.91 -2.57 -2.20
CA TYR A 191 15.75 -3.83 -1.49
C TYR A 191 17.03 -4.39 -0.83
N PRO A 192 18.21 -4.40 -1.48
CA PRO A 192 19.44 -4.85 -0.83
C PRO A 192 19.80 -4.01 0.39
N GLN A 193 19.60 -2.69 0.30
CA GLN A 193 19.88 -1.78 1.40
C GLN A 193 18.85 -1.92 2.52
N PHE A 194 17.57 -2.05 2.18
CA PHE A 194 16.51 -2.37 3.14
C PHE A 194 16.85 -3.63 3.95
N LYS A 195 17.27 -4.72 3.28
CA LYS A 195 17.69 -5.95 3.95
C LYS A 195 18.88 -5.72 4.88
N LYS A 196 19.91 -5.03 4.39
CA LYS A 196 21.12 -4.74 5.17
C LYS A 196 20.82 -3.90 6.42
N THR A 197 19.93 -2.92 6.30
CA THR A 197 19.67 -1.92 7.34
C THR A 197 18.74 -2.44 8.43
N PHE A 198 17.71 -3.20 8.07
CA PHE A 198 16.60 -3.50 8.99
C PHE A 198 16.39 -4.98 9.30
N ILE A 199 16.89 -5.90 8.46
CA ILE A 199 16.56 -7.32 8.59
C ILE A 199 17.57 -8.06 9.45
N HIS A 200 17.05 -8.73 10.47
CA HIS A 200 17.82 -9.54 11.41
C HIS A 200 17.48 -11.01 11.24
N LYS A 201 18.51 -11.84 11.03
CA LYS A 201 18.38 -13.30 10.92
C LYS A 201 18.73 -13.96 12.25
N LYS A 202 17.96 -14.97 12.64
CA LYS A 202 18.19 -15.84 13.81
C LYS A 202 18.23 -17.30 13.36
N LEU A 203 19.04 -18.11 14.04
CA LEU A 203 19.21 -19.54 13.77
C LEU A 203 19.46 -19.83 12.28
N GLY A 204 20.45 -19.14 11.70
CA GLY A 204 20.80 -19.32 10.28
C GLY A 204 19.76 -18.83 9.28
N GLY A 205 18.80 -17.99 9.69
CA GLY A 205 17.72 -17.50 8.82
C GLY A 205 16.41 -18.27 8.95
N LEU A 206 16.35 -19.28 9.82
CA LEU A 206 15.10 -19.98 10.13
C LEU A 206 14.02 -19.03 10.68
N TYR A 207 14.44 -18.00 11.40
CA TYR A 207 13.60 -16.91 11.88
C TYR A 207 14.21 -15.57 11.46
N CYS A 208 13.41 -14.72 10.85
CA CYS A 208 13.80 -13.36 10.48
C CYS A 208 12.83 -12.35 11.08
N TYR A 209 13.30 -11.13 11.36
CA TYR A 209 12.44 -10.01 11.76
C TYR A 209 13.04 -8.71 11.25
N ALA A 210 12.23 -7.65 11.22
CA ALA A 210 12.72 -6.31 10.98
C ALA A 210 12.75 -5.50 12.29
N SER A 211 13.73 -4.62 12.45
CA SER A 211 13.70 -3.54 13.45
C SER A 211 13.39 -2.22 12.77
N GLU A 212 12.66 -1.32 13.44
CA GLU A 212 12.37 0.00 12.87
C GLU A 212 13.62 0.90 12.84
N SER A 213 14.48 0.82 13.87
CA SER A 213 15.75 1.55 13.90
C SER A 213 16.87 0.76 13.20
N PRO A 214 17.79 1.45 12.48
CA PRO A 214 19.02 0.84 11.97
C PRO A 214 19.92 0.29 13.09
N GLY A 215 20.73 -0.73 12.77
CA GLY A 215 21.85 -1.13 13.63
C GLY A 215 21.53 -2.14 14.74
N GLY A 216 20.32 -2.72 14.74
CA GLY A 216 19.93 -3.73 15.72
C GLY A 216 18.95 -3.18 16.74
N GLY A 217 17.78 -3.80 16.81
CA GLY A 217 16.70 -3.43 17.72
C GLY A 217 15.81 -4.62 18.05
N LYS A 218 14.82 -4.38 18.89
CA LYS A 218 13.75 -5.36 19.14
C LYS A 218 12.97 -5.58 17.83
N PRO A 219 12.37 -6.77 17.64
CA PRO A 219 11.41 -6.98 16.56
C PRO A 219 10.33 -5.90 16.58
N ASP A 220 10.11 -5.30 15.42
CA ASP A 220 8.99 -4.41 15.16
C ASP A 220 7.95 -5.17 14.31
N ASP A 221 6.71 -5.25 14.79
CA ASP A 221 5.68 -6.07 14.13
C ASP A 221 5.33 -5.51 12.76
N LEU A 222 5.13 -4.20 12.65
CA LEU A 222 4.74 -3.54 11.40
C LEU A 222 5.88 -3.60 10.37
N GLY A 223 7.10 -3.31 10.79
CA GLY A 223 8.32 -3.44 10.01
C GLY A 223 8.53 -4.88 9.54
N THR A 224 8.28 -5.87 10.39
CA THR A 224 8.40 -7.30 10.03
C THR A 224 7.35 -7.71 8.99
N ILE A 225 6.13 -7.20 9.10
CA ILE A 225 5.07 -7.46 8.12
C ILE A 225 5.33 -6.73 6.79
N CYS A 226 5.80 -5.48 6.83
CA CYS A 226 6.19 -4.76 5.62
C CYS A 226 7.43 -5.39 4.96
N ALA A 227 8.35 -5.97 5.74
CA ALA A 227 9.44 -6.79 5.21
C ALA A 227 8.91 -8.05 4.50
N LEU A 228 7.82 -8.65 5.01
CA LEU A 228 7.16 -9.78 4.35
C LEU A 228 6.60 -9.36 3.00
N TYR A 229 6.04 -8.15 2.88
CA TYR A 229 5.56 -7.61 1.61
C TYR A 229 6.69 -7.40 0.62
N ALA A 230 7.78 -6.76 1.06
CA ALA A 230 8.95 -6.54 0.23
C ALA A 230 9.57 -7.87 -0.25
N ALA A 231 9.73 -8.85 0.66
CA ALA A 231 10.24 -10.17 0.31
C ALA A 231 9.33 -10.90 -0.67
N LYS A 232 8.00 -10.81 -0.50
CA LYS A 232 7.04 -11.38 -1.45
C LYS A 232 7.15 -10.73 -2.83
N ALA A 233 7.21 -9.40 -2.89
CA ALA A 233 7.29 -8.65 -4.14
C ALA A 233 8.63 -8.86 -4.87
N MET A 234 9.70 -9.15 -4.13
CA MET A 234 11.03 -9.46 -4.66
C MET A 234 11.27 -10.95 -4.91
N GLU A 235 10.25 -11.79 -4.68
CA GLU A 235 10.35 -13.25 -4.78
C GLU A 235 11.46 -13.89 -3.90
N ASP A 236 11.85 -13.22 -2.82
CA ASP A 236 12.86 -13.69 -1.87
C ASP A 236 12.24 -14.74 -0.91
N LYS A 237 12.21 -15.98 -1.38
CA LYS A 237 11.59 -17.11 -0.66
C LYS A 237 12.26 -17.42 0.68
N GLU A 238 13.57 -17.22 0.79
CA GLU A 238 14.31 -17.47 2.03
C GLU A 238 13.90 -16.46 3.10
N LEU A 239 13.97 -15.17 2.79
CA LEU A 239 13.57 -14.14 3.73
C LEU A 239 12.07 -14.23 4.05
N PHE A 240 11.23 -14.46 3.05
CA PHE A 240 9.79 -14.64 3.25
C PHE A 240 9.50 -15.79 4.23
N GLY A 241 10.15 -16.94 4.06
CA GLY A 241 10.00 -18.10 4.94
C GLY A 241 10.42 -17.78 6.38
N GLY A 242 11.59 -17.15 6.55
CA GLY A 242 12.08 -16.76 7.88
C GLY A 242 11.17 -15.74 8.59
N LEU A 243 10.62 -14.75 7.87
CA LEU A 243 9.68 -13.78 8.41
C LEU A 243 8.35 -14.45 8.81
N MET A 244 7.83 -15.32 7.95
CA MET A 244 6.62 -16.09 8.25
C MET A 244 6.77 -16.96 9.49
N ASN A 245 7.90 -17.66 9.63
CA ASN A 245 8.16 -18.48 10.81
C ASN A 245 8.15 -17.65 12.10
N SER A 246 8.72 -16.44 12.06
CA SER A 246 8.70 -15.52 13.20
C SER A 246 7.30 -15.05 13.53
N LEU A 247 6.52 -14.62 12.53
CA LEU A 247 5.16 -14.12 12.74
C LEU A 247 4.20 -15.23 13.21
N ASP A 248 4.24 -16.42 12.60
CA ASP A 248 3.41 -17.55 13.01
C ASP A 248 3.72 -17.98 14.45
N ARG A 249 5.01 -18.01 14.83
CA ARG A 249 5.45 -18.35 16.18
C ARG A 249 5.06 -17.27 17.19
N ALA A 250 5.34 -16.01 16.89
CA ALA A 250 5.03 -14.88 17.77
C ALA A 250 3.52 -14.76 18.00
N GLY A 251 2.73 -14.96 16.94
CA GLY A 251 1.30 -14.83 17.00
C GLY A 251 0.53 -15.97 17.63
N GLY A 252 1.20 -17.08 17.97
CA GLY A 252 0.50 -18.25 18.53
C GLY A 252 -0.53 -18.79 17.53
N ARG A 253 -0.07 -19.03 16.30
CA ARG A 253 -0.93 -19.54 15.22
C ARG A 253 -1.68 -20.81 15.65
N LYS A 254 -3.00 -20.81 15.44
CA LYS A 254 -3.88 -21.97 15.62
C LYS A 254 -4.77 -22.18 14.39
N ILE A 255 -5.06 -23.44 14.11
CA ILE A 255 -6.07 -23.83 13.12
C ILE A 255 -7.08 -24.70 13.84
N GLU A 256 -8.34 -24.25 13.86
CA GLU A 256 -9.47 -24.95 14.45
C GLU A 256 -10.54 -25.10 13.37
N GLY A 257 -10.75 -26.34 12.90
CA GLY A 257 -11.52 -26.60 11.68
C GLY A 257 -10.89 -25.89 10.48
N ASP A 258 -11.69 -25.08 9.78
CA ASP A 258 -11.27 -24.30 8.61
C ASP A 258 -10.89 -22.84 8.94
N VAL A 259 -10.73 -22.52 10.24
CA VAL A 259 -10.46 -21.15 10.71
C VAL A 259 -9.01 -21.04 11.20
N LEU A 260 -8.27 -20.11 10.60
CA LEU A 260 -6.93 -19.70 11.06
C LEU A 260 -7.06 -18.54 12.06
N THR A 261 -6.47 -18.69 13.24
CA THR A 261 -6.42 -17.64 14.27
C THR A 261 -4.99 -17.40 14.77
N PHE A 262 -4.75 -16.21 15.32
CA PHE A 262 -3.51 -15.87 16.03
C PHE A 262 -3.87 -15.36 17.41
N GLU A 263 -3.51 -16.07 18.47
CA GLU A 263 -3.87 -15.71 19.84
C GLU A 263 -3.25 -14.40 20.33
N LYS A 264 -2.08 -14.05 19.79
CA LYS A 264 -1.22 -12.98 20.34
C LYS A 264 -1.07 -11.78 19.43
N LEU A 265 -1.59 -11.83 18.20
CA LEU A 265 -1.53 -10.70 17.26
C LEU A 265 -2.86 -9.96 17.22
N PRO A 266 -2.86 -8.63 17.20
CA PRO A 266 -4.09 -7.85 17.07
C PRO A 266 -4.72 -8.04 15.68
N SER A 267 -6.03 -7.86 15.57
CA SER A 267 -6.78 -8.13 14.34
C SER A 267 -6.30 -7.36 13.09
N PRO A 268 -5.82 -6.10 13.14
CA PRO A 268 -5.32 -5.42 11.95
C PRO A 268 -4.10 -6.12 11.34
N VAL A 269 -3.25 -6.72 12.18
CA VAL A 269 -2.08 -7.49 11.74
C VAL A 269 -2.49 -8.72 10.93
N TRP A 270 -3.66 -9.31 11.19
CA TRP A 270 -4.11 -10.50 10.45
C TRP A 270 -4.40 -10.18 8.99
N GLY A 271 -5.12 -9.07 8.73
CA GLY A 271 -5.41 -8.61 7.38
C GLY A 271 -4.13 -8.27 6.60
N MET A 272 -3.16 -7.67 7.30
CA MET A 272 -1.86 -7.38 6.75
C MET A 272 -1.06 -8.65 6.40
N MET A 273 -0.97 -9.61 7.32
CA MET A 273 -0.34 -10.90 7.05
C MET A 273 -1.01 -11.65 5.89
N LEU A 274 -2.34 -11.60 5.80
CA LEU A 274 -3.08 -12.19 4.69
C LEU A 274 -2.62 -11.59 3.36
N PHE A 275 -2.55 -10.25 3.26
CA PHE A 275 -2.04 -9.58 2.06
C PHE A 275 -0.63 -10.06 1.69
N GLY A 276 0.29 -10.15 2.66
CA GLY A 276 1.65 -10.66 2.42
C GLY A 276 1.68 -12.09 1.87
N LYS A 277 0.75 -12.95 2.29
CA LYS A 277 0.64 -14.34 1.80
C LYS A 277 0.08 -14.42 0.38
N VAL A 278 -0.99 -13.66 0.12
CA VAL A 278 -1.81 -13.79 -1.09
C VAL A 278 -1.50 -12.75 -2.17
N ASN A 279 -0.58 -11.82 -1.96
CA ASN A 279 -0.18 -10.86 -3.00
C ASN A 279 0.52 -11.60 -4.16
N PRO A 280 -0.04 -11.63 -5.38
CA PRO A 280 0.58 -12.31 -6.51
C PRO A 280 1.70 -11.49 -7.18
N GLY A 281 1.92 -10.26 -6.72
CA GLY A 281 2.61 -9.19 -7.45
C GLY A 281 1.59 -8.12 -7.83
N LEU A 282 1.79 -6.87 -7.39
CA LEU A 282 0.81 -5.80 -7.62
C LEU A 282 0.75 -5.37 -9.09
N GLU A 283 1.85 -5.50 -9.82
CA GLU A 283 1.91 -5.33 -11.26
C GLU A 283 0.91 -6.24 -12.01
N LYS A 284 0.61 -7.43 -11.47
CA LYS A 284 -0.37 -8.36 -12.06
C LYS A 284 -1.81 -7.91 -11.84
N LEU A 285 -2.10 -7.04 -10.87
CA LEU A 285 -3.45 -6.54 -10.66
C LEU A 285 -3.82 -5.43 -11.64
N ILE A 286 -2.84 -4.67 -12.14
CA ILE A 286 -3.06 -3.64 -13.17
C ILE A 286 -3.00 -4.20 -14.60
N ASP A 287 -2.56 -5.45 -14.79
CA ASP A 287 -2.74 -6.14 -16.07
C ASP A 287 -4.19 -6.66 -16.22
N VAL A 288 -4.98 -5.93 -17.03
CA VAL A 288 -6.39 -6.22 -17.33
C VAL A 288 -6.61 -7.50 -18.12
N LYS A 289 -5.58 -8.03 -18.80
CA LYS A 289 -5.73 -9.21 -19.66
C LYS A 289 -6.17 -10.45 -18.89
N ASP A 290 -5.85 -10.55 -17.60
CA ASP A 290 -6.24 -11.71 -16.79
C ASP A 290 -7.42 -11.47 -15.83
N TRP A 291 -8.09 -10.32 -15.89
CA TRP A 291 -9.36 -10.13 -15.17
C TRP A 291 -10.56 -10.69 -15.95
N THR A 292 -10.40 -11.02 -17.24
CA THR A 292 -11.49 -11.35 -18.16
C THR A 292 -11.54 -12.82 -18.57
N LYS A 293 -12.29 -13.59 -17.78
CA LYS A 293 -13.20 -14.64 -18.30
C LYS A 293 -14.65 -14.50 -17.80
N ALA A 294 -14.98 -13.48 -17.01
CA ALA A 294 -16.31 -13.33 -16.38
C ALA A 294 -17.14 -12.13 -16.89
N THR A 295 -16.57 -11.19 -17.65
CA THR A 295 -17.26 -9.95 -18.07
C THR A 295 -18.02 -10.06 -19.40
N SER A 296 -18.02 -11.21 -20.07
CA SER A 296 -18.80 -11.39 -21.31
C SER A 296 -20.33 -11.51 -21.10
N ALA A 297 -20.81 -11.46 -19.85
CA ALA A 297 -22.25 -11.53 -19.56
C ALA A 297 -22.94 -10.17 -19.39
N ALA A 298 -22.19 -9.06 -19.22
CA ALA A 298 -22.78 -7.74 -18.93
C ALA A 298 -22.88 -6.81 -20.16
N ALA A 299 -22.33 -7.19 -21.31
CA ALA A 299 -22.27 -6.33 -22.49
C ALA A 299 -23.44 -6.52 -23.48
N HIS A 300 -24.46 -7.34 -23.18
CA HIS A 300 -25.58 -7.63 -24.10
C HIS A 300 -26.97 -7.33 -23.53
N SER A 301 -27.07 -6.41 -22.57
CA SER A 301 -28.37 -5.90 -22.12
C SER A 301 -28.32 -4.38 -21.96
N HIS A 302 -28.40 -3.66 -23.08
CA HIS A 302 -29.13 -2.41 -23.26
C HIS A 302 -29.25 -2.10 -24.75
#